data_AF-A0A6L9IKU8-F1
#
_entry.id   AF-A0A6L9IKU8-F1
#
_cell.length_a   1.000
_cell.length_b   1.000
_cell.length_c   1.000
_cell.angle_alpha   90.00
_cell.angle_beta   90.00
_cell.angle_gamma   90.00
#
_symmetry.space_group_name_H-M   'P 1'
#
loop_
_entity.id
_entity.type
_entity.pdbx_description
1 polymer ?
#
loop_
_entity_poly.entity_id
_entity_poly.type
_entity_poly.pdbx_seq_one_letter_code
_entity_poly.pdbx_strand_id
1 'polypeptide(L)'
;MAVTSNERSALAAEISEHKHEIASYATDQTLKAAYWDLRYGEMGRVSCFNDNLKNIEVFSLAVRNNSPMIAETHVLWLRDLHINLGMCTTFVAQAFTHMQTAAAEILSPDAASALKLVLDRSKNAMVYTDPLCREITKHQDAIVEVVVNAMYTSIPYWRVRYGDTGRAACGIDTYYNVNYLVDALGRDNTKGILIHTAWMRDFLISRGMCSEYYITAWSVLADAIVAVIPVQYHDRIRKLVQLVIDNMRYKADFEGLILNQRDTILDQVAARVYDGSPGLKLRFTRHDYSQDMHYRLSYLVDAVCQDQREIITDYLNWTRGVLPHLSLTLSEFDAGLAALA
;
A
#
# COMPACT_ATOMS: atom_id res chain seq x y z
N MET A 1 39.25 -4.29 19.42
CA MET A 1 39.97 -5.59 19.47
C MET A 1 39.17 -6.59 18.65
N ALA A 2 39.82 -7.49 17.92
CA ALA A 2 39.11 -8.51 17.14
C ALA A 2 38.52 -9.56 18.09
N VAL A 3 37.21 -9.79 18.02
CA VAL A 3 36.52 -10.82 18.81
C VAL A 3 37.07 -12.19 18.43
N THR A 4 37.46 -13.00 19.40
CA THR A 4 37.99 -14.35 19.20
C THR A 4 36.92 -15.33 18.70
N SER A 5 37.33 -16.48 18.17
CA SER A 5 36.38 -17.51 17.71
C SER A 5 35.50 -18.06 18.86
N ASN A 6 36.05 -18.15 20.07
CA ASN A 6 35.32 -18.63 21.24
C ASN A 6 34.28 -17.61 21.70
N GLU A 7 34.65 -16.33 21.76
CA GLU A 7 33.70 -15.25 22.08
C GLU A 7 32.56 -15.22 21.06
N ARG A 8 32.84 -15.26 19.74
CA ARG A 8 31.78 -15.30 18.72
C ARG A 8 30.85 -16.51 18.86
N SER A 9 31.39 -17.66 19.27
CA SER A 9 30.59 -18.87 19.49
C SER A 9 29.67 -18.72 20.71
N ALA A 10 30.15 -18.08 21.78
CA ALA A 10 29.35 -17.76 22.95
C ALA A 10 28.22 -16.77 22.63
N LEU A 11 28.52 -15.67 21.93
CA LEU A 11 27.52 -14.69 21.49
C LEU A 11 26.44 -15.35 20.62
N ALA A 12 26.83 -16.19 19.67
CA ALA A 12 25.90 -16.92 18.82
C ALA A 12 25.03 -17.92 19.60
N ALA A 13 25.59 -18.59 20.62
CA ALA A 13 24.85 -19.50 21.48
C ALA A 13 23.77 -18.75 22.27
N GLU A 14 24.11 -17.61 22.86
CA GLU A 14 23.17 -16.75 23.59
C GLU A 14 22.02 -16.26 22.69
N ILE A 15 22.34 -15.77 21.48
CA ILE A 15 21.31 -15.38 20.49
C ILE A 15 20.37 -16.56 20.18
N SER A 16 20.91 -17.77 20.06
CA SER A 16 20.14 -18.96 19.75
C SER A 16 19.29 -19.44 20.93
N GLU A 17 19.73 -19.22 22.17
CA GLU A 17 19.02 -19.56 23.39
C GLU A 17 17.73 -18.73 23.51
N HIS A 18 17.82 -17.42 23.24
CA HIS A 18 16.68 -16.49 23.34
C HIS A 18 15.89 -16.30 22.03
N LYS A 19 16.10 -17.14 21.01
CA LYS A 19 15.49 -16.94 19.69
C LYS A 19 13.96 -16.89 19.70
N HIS A 20 13.31 -17.65 20.60
CA HIS A 20 11.84 -17.68 20.69
C HIS A 20 11.27 -16.38 21.23
N GLU A 21 11.90 -15.80 22.27
CA GLU A 21 11.47 -14.53 22.86
C GLU A 21 11.63 -13.38 21.86
N ILE A 22 12.79 -13.32 21.19
CA ILE A 22 13.08 -12.34 20.15
C ILE A 22 12.11 -12.48 18.98
N ALA A 23 11.85 -13.71 18.50
CA ALA A 23 10.93 -13.96 17.40
C ALA A 23 9.47 -13.59 17.77
N SER A 24 9.03 -13.92 18.98
CA SER A 24 7.68 -13.58 19.46
C SER A 24 7.51 -12.07 19.49
N TYR A 25 8.44 -11.35 20.13
CA TYR A 25 8.40 -9.89 20.18
C TYR A 25 8.37 -9.27 18.78
N ALA A 26 9.28 -9.69 17.89
CA ALA A 26 9.37 -9.14 16.54
C ALA A 26 8.07 -9.37 15.75
N THR A 27 7.46 -10.56 15.90
CA THR A 27 6.19 -10.90 15.25
C THR A 27 5.05 -10.03 15.78
N ASP A 28 4.94 -9.90 17.11
CA ASP A 28 3.89 -9.12 17.74
C ASP A 28 3.97 -7.66 17.35
N GLN A 29 5.18 -7.07 17.32
CA GLN A 29 5.35 -5.67 16.91
C GLN A 29 5.09 -5.48 15.42
N THR A 30 5.54 -6.41 14.56
CA THR A 30 5.30 -6.32 13.11
C THR A 30 3.80 -6.34 12.82
N LEU A 31 3.04 -7.20 13.49
CA LEU A 31 1.59 -7.32 13.30
C LEU A 31 0.76 -6.34 14.14
N LYS A 32 1.37 -5.53 15.02
CA LYS A 32 0.66 -4.36 15.59
C LYS A 32 0.36 -3.32 14.52
N ALA A 33 1.12 -3.27 13.44
CA ALA A 33 0.76 -2.43 12.30
C ALA A 33 -0.51 -2.99 11.65
N ALA A 34 -1.62 -2.25 11.78
CA ALA A 34 -2.94 -2.65 11.31
C ALA A 34 -2.93 -3.16 9.85
N TYR A 35 -2.08 -2.58 9.01
CA TYR A 35 -1.92 -3.00 7.62
C TYR A 35 -1.58 -4.50 7.47
N TRP A 36 -0.64 -5.03 8.26
CA TRP A 36 -0.20 -6.42 8.13
C TRP A 36 -1.21 -7.40 8.75
N ASP A 37 -1.79 -7.03 9.89
CA ASP A 37 -2.80 -7.85 10.56
C ASP A 37 -4.08 -7.98 9.74
N LEU A 38 -4.58 -6.87 9.18
CA LEU A 38 -5.77 -6.89 8.31
C LEU A 38 -5.56 -7.72 7.04
N ARG A 39 -4.31 -7.83 6.56
CA ARG A 39 -4.00 -8.53 5.32
C ARG A 39 -3.81 -10.02 5.50
N TYR A 40 -3.07 -10.42 6.53
CA TYR A 40 -2.64 -11.82 6.69
C TYR A 40 -3.25 -12.50 7.91
N GLY A 41 -3.79 -11.73 8.86
CA GLY A 41 -4.42 -12.23 10.08
C GLY A 41 -3.56 -13.24 10.85
N GLU A 42 -4.23 -14.20 11.46
CA GLU A 42 -3.58 -15.20 12.33
C GLU A 42 -2.63 -16.14 11.56
N MET A 43 -2.98 -16.51 10.33
CA MET A 43 -2.08 -17.32 9.49
C MET A 43 -0.80 -16.55 9.14
N GLY A 44 -0.90 -15.23 8.96
CA GLY A 44 0.23 -14.32 8.85
C GLY A 44 1.10 -14.31 10.09
N ARG A 45 0.49 -14.31 11.28
CA ARG A 45 1.20 -14.38 12.57
C ARG A 45 2.05 -15.63 12.69
N VAL A 46 1.46 -16.80 12.45
CA VAL A 46 2.19 -18.07 12.51
C VAL A 46 3.35 -18.09 11.51
N SER A 47 3.10 -17.63 10.28
CA SER A 47 4.14 -17.59 9.24
C SER A 47 5.27 -16.61 9.59
N CYS A 48 4.93 -15.40 10.03
CA CYS A 48 5.89 -14.39 10.46
C CYS A 48 6.74 -14.87 11.65
N PHE A 49 6.13 -15.54 12.62
CA PHE A 49 6.86 -16.14 13.74
C PHE A 49 7.87 -17.19 13.29
N ASN A 50 7.46 -18.11 12.40
CA ASN A 50 8.34 -19.14 11.87
C ASN A 50 9.49 -18.56 11.03
N ASP A 51 9.20 -17.54 10.21
CA ASP A 51 10.23 -16.81 9.46
C ASP A 51 11.22 -16.12 10.42
N ASN A 52 10.71 -15.47 11.48
CA ASN A 52 11.54 -14.80 12.47
C ASN A 52 12.44 -15.78 13.24
N LEU A 53 11.93 -16.95 13.62
CA LEU A 53 12.76 -18.02 14.20
C LEU A 53 13.88 -18.43 13.25
N LYS A 54 13.56 -18.67 11.97
CA LYS A 54 14.56 -19.08 10.98
C LYS A 54 15.60 -17.99 10.73
N ASN A 55 15.17 -16.73 10.68
CA ASN A 55 16.05 -15.58 10.53
C ASN A 55 17.08 -15.51 11.67
N ILE A 56 16.64 -15.65 12.93
CA ILE A 56 17.54 -15.59 14.09
C ILE A 56 18.54 -16.75 14.09
N GLU A 57 18.13 -17.95 13.67
CA GLU A 57 19.05 -19.08 13.50
C GLU A 57 20.16 -18.77 12.48
N VAL A 58 19.79 -18.20 11.34
CA VAL A 58 20.76 -17.82 10.29
C VAL A 58 21.67 -16.68 10.77
N PHE A 59 21.14 -15.70 11.50
CA PHE A 59 21.94 -14.60 12.03
C PHE A 59 22.90 -15.05 13.12
N SER A 60 22.48 -15.95 14.02
CA SER A 60 23.37 -16.62 14.98
C SER A 60 24.51 -17.36 14.27
N LEU A 61 24.19 -18.07 13.17
CA LEU A 61 25.21 -18.74 12.36
C LEU A 61 26.19 -17.74 11.70
N ALA A 62 25.68 -16.60 11.21
CA ALA A 62 26.50 -15.54 10.64
C ALA A 62 27.44 -14.92 11.70
N VAL A 63 26.96 -14.68 12.93
CA VAL A 63 27.76 -14.21 14.07
C VAL A 63 28.86 -15.23 14.41
N ARG A 64 28.51 -16.51 14.58
CA ARG A 64 29.45 -17.59 14.92
C ARG A 64 30.62 -17.65 13.94
N ASN A 65 30.30 -17.61 12.64
CA ASN A 65 31.28 -17.75 11.56
C ASN A 65 31.95 -16.43 11.16
N ASN A 66 31.55 -15.29 11.74
CA ASN A 66 31.96 -13.95 11.30
C ASN A 66 31.77 -13.74 9.78
N SER A 67 30.70 -14.31 9.21
CA SER A 67 30.48 -14.34 7.78
C SER A 67 29.20 -13.58 7.43
N PRO A 68 29.31 -12.31 6.99
CA PRO A 68 28.14 -11.52 6.62
C PRO A 68 27.40 -12.11 5.42
N MET A 69 28.12 -12.78 4.50
CA MET A 69 27.55 -13.38 3.30
C MET A 69 26.45 -14.41 3.60
N ILE A 70 26.52 -15.10 4.74
CA ILE A 70 25.47 -16.05 5.18
C ILE A 70 24.14 -15.31 5.35
N ALA A 71 24.16 -14.20 6.08
CA ALA A 71 22.97 -13.40 6.34
C ALA A 71 22.50 -12.68 5.07
N GLU A 72 23.41 -12.07 4.31
CA GLU A 72 23.08 -11.33 3.08
C GLU A 72 22.41 -12.23 2.02
N THR A 73 22.95 -13.43 1.80
CA THR A 73 22.36 -14.39 0.84
C THR A 73 20.97 -14.83 1.27
N HIS A 74 20.81 -15.12 2.57
CA HIS A 74 19.53 -15.54 3.14
C HIS A 74 18.46 -14.46 3.00
N VAL A 75 18.77 -13.20 3.32
CA VAL A 75 17.75 -12.13 3.27
C VAL A 75 17.38 -11.71 1.86
N LEU A 76 18.30 -11.85 0.89
CA LEU A 76 17.98 -11.68 -0.52
C LEU A 76 17.01 -12.76 -1.01
N TRP A 77 17.24 -14.02 -0.62
CA TRP A 77 16.31 -15.11 -0.91
C TRP A 77 14.95 -14.89 -0.23
N LEU A 78 14.94 -14.52 1.04
CA LEU A 78 13.71 -14.28 1.81
C LEU A 78 12.90 -13.13 1.19
N ARG A 79 13.55 -12.03 0.81
CA ARG A 79 12.90 -10.91 0.12
C ARG A 79 12.19 -11.39 -1.14
N ASP A 80 12.86 -12.15 -1.99
CA ASP A 80 12.30 -12.64 -3.24
C ASP A 80 11.13 -13.63 -3.00
N LEU A 81 11.22 -14.46 -1.96
CA LEU A 81 10.13 -15.32 -1.52
C LEU A 81 8.90 -14.50 -1.11
N HIS A 82 9.10 -13.50 -0.25
CA HIS A 82 8.04 -12.62 0.27
C HIS A 82 7.37 -11.78 -0.82
N ILE A 83 8.14 -11.23 -1.77
CA ILE A 83 7.59 -10.54 -2.96
C ILE A 83 6.65 -11.46 -3.73
N ASN A 84 7.02 -12.73 -3.91
CA ASN A 84 6.18 -13.70 -4.61
C ASN A 84 4.91 -14.12 -3.85
N LEU A 85 4.87 -13.89 -2.53
CA LEU A 85 3.71 -14.05 -1.66
C LEU A 85 2.89 -12.76 -1.51
N GLY A 86 3.31 -11.68 -2.17
CA GLY A 86 2.61 -10.39 -2.11
C GLY A 86 3.00 -9.50 -0.94
N MET A 87 4.12 -9.76 -0.26
CA MET A 87 4.70 -8.87 0.75
C MET A 87 5.78 -7.98 0.13
N CYS A 88 5.97 -6.75 0.61
CA CYS A 88 7.07 -5.90 0.18
C CYS A 88 8.29 -6.02 1.11
N THR A 89 9.47 -5.61 0.64
CA THR A 89 10.74 -5.64 1.39
C THR A 89 10.65 -4.94 2.75
N THR A 90 9.80 -3.91 2.86
CA THR A 90 9.54 -3.20 4.12
C THR A 90 9.04 -4.11 5.24
N PHE A 91 8.28 -5.17 4.93
CA PHE A 91 7.84 -6.16 5.91
C PHE A 91 9.05 -6.80 6.62
N VAL A 92 10.01 -7.28 5.84
CA VAL A 92 11.24 -7.92 6.34
C VAL A 92 12.08 -6.91 7.12
N ALA A 93 12.24 -5.70 6.60
CA ALA A 93 13.02 -4.65 7.26
C ALA A 93 12.42 -4.20 8.61
N GLN A 94 11.08 -4.14 8.71
CA GLN A 94 10.38 -3.85 9.96
C GLN A 94 10.59 -4.97 10.98
N ALA A 95 10.40 -6.23 10.57
CA ALA A 95 10.66 -7.38 11.45
C ALA A 95 12.09 -7.36 12.01
N PHE A 96 13.08 -7.06 11.17
CA PHE A 96 14.49 -6.93 11.60
C PHE A 96 14.69 -5.76 12.56
N THR A 97 14.00 -4.65 12.37
CA THR A 97 14.05 -3.51 13.30
C THR A 97 13.49 -3.92 14.67
N HIS A 98 12.38 -4.65 14.70
CA HIS A 98 11.81 -5.16 15.95
C HIS A 98 12.68 -6.23 16.61
N MET A 99 13.37 -7.08 15.84
CA MET A 99 14.39 -7.99 16.39
C MET A 99 15.55 -7.23 17.06
N GLN A 100 15.99 -6.10 16.48
CA GLN A 100 17.03 -5.27 17.10
C GLN A 100 16.57 -4.70 18.45
N THR A 101 15.32 -4.24 18.54
CA THR A 101 14.73 -3.78 19.80
C THR A 101 14.66 -4.90 20.83
N ALA A 102 14.11 -6.05 20.46
CA ALA A 102 14.02 -7.22 21.36
C ALA A 102 15.40 -7.67 21.85
N ALA A 103 16.38 -7.73 20.94
CA ALA A 103 17.75 -8.12 21.27
C ALA A 103 18.39 -7.18 22.29
N ALA A 104 18.14 -5.87 22.20
CA ALA A 104 18.66 -4.90 23.15
C ALA A 104 18.03 -5.01 24.56
N GLU A 105 16.83 -5.59 24.66
CA GLU A 105 16.13 -5.81 25.93
C GLU A 105 16.44 -7.18 26.56
N ILE A 106 16.69 -8.21 25.74
CA ILE A 106 16.79 -9.61 26.17
C ILE A 106 18.24 -10.09 26.30
N LEU A 107 19.12 -9.67 25.38
CA LEU A 107 20.49 -10.19 25.32
C LEU A 107 21.48 -9.34 26.12
N SER A 108 22.64 -9.90 26.40
CA SER A 108 23.82 -9.18 26.86
C SER A 108 24.20 -8.08 25.85
N PRO A 109 24.81 -6.96 26.30
CA PRO A 109 25.18 -5.85 25.41
C PRO A 109 26.06 -6.29 24.21
N ASP A 110 26.96 -7.25 24.42
CA ASP A 110 27.84 -7.76 23.37
C ASP A 110 27.08 -8.61 22.34
N ALA A 111 26.17 -9.48 22.79
CA ALA A 111 25.36 -10.31 21.89
C ALA A 111 24.34 -9.46 21.13
N ALA A 112 23.70 -8.49 21.79
CA ALA A 112 22.82 -7.51 21.16
C ALA A 112 23.54 -6.70 20.08
N SER A 113 24.76 -6.23 20.38
CA SER A 113 25.59 -5.48 19.42
C SER A 113 26.00 -6.33 18.21
N ALA A 114 26.40 -7.59 18.45
CA ALA A 114 26.76 -8.53 17.38
C ALA A 114 25.56 -8.84 16.47
N LEU A 115 24.39 -9.11 17.04
CA LEU A 115 23.15 -9.34 16.28
C LEU A 115 22.72 -8.09 15.51
N LYS A 116 22.78 -6.91 16.14
CA LYS A 116 22.47 -5.63 15.50
C LYS A 116 23.33 -5.41 14.26
N LEU A 117 24.64 -5.67 14.32
CA LEU A 117 25.54 -5.52 13.19
C LEU A 117 25.14 -6.41 12.00
N VAL A 118 24.77 -7.67 12.26
CA VAL A 118 24.30 -8.60 11.21
C VAL A 118 22.96 -8.15 10.62
N LEU A 119 22.02 -7.70 11.46
CA LEU A 119 20.72 -7.17 11.02
C LEU A 119 20.86 -5.89 10.20
N ASP A 120 21.75 -4.96 10.57
CA ASP A 120 22.00 -3.74 9.78
C ASP A 120 22.63 -4.06 8.42
N ARG A 121 23.58 -4.99 8.36
CA ARG A 121 24.12 -5.46 7.08
C ARG A 121 23.06 -6.13 6.21
N SER A 122 22.20 -6.94 6.82
CA SER A 122 21.09 -7.61 6.13
C SER A 122 20.10 -6.60 5.53
N LYS A 123 19.71 -5.58 6.30
CA LYS A 123 18.87 -4.47 5.80
C LYS A 123 19.55 -3.74 4.64
N ASN A 124 20.84 -3.44 4.75
CA ASN A 124 21.61 -2.79 3.69
C ASN A 124 21.71 -3.65 2.42
N ALA A 125 21.84 -4.98 2.56
CA ALA A 125 21.90 -5.89 1.42
C ALA A 125 20.57 -5.96 0.63
N MET A 126 19.43 -5.69 1.28
CA MET A 126 18.13 -5.66 0.61
C MET A 126 17.91 -4.37 -0.21
N VAL A 127 18.70 -3.32 0.00
CA VAL A 127 18.58 -2.05 -0.73
C VAL A 127 18.89 -2.27 -2.21
N TYR A 128 17.97 -1.83 -3.08
CA TYR A 128 18.16 -1.94 -4.52
C TYR A 128 19.28 -1.05 -5.04
N THR A 129 20.11 -1.62 -5.91
CA THR A 129 21.20 -0.91 -6.59
C THR A 129 20.77 -0.22 -7.88
N ASP A 130 19.55 -0.49 -8.36
CA ASP A 130 18.93 0.22 -9.49
C ASP A 130 18.81 1.73 -9.16
N PRO A 131 19.34 2.64 -10.00
CA PRO A 131 19.31 4.08 -9.73
C PRO A 131 17.90 4.66 -9.60
N LEU A 132 16.92 4.18 -10.37
CA LEU A 132 15.53 4.63 -10.27
C LEU A 132 14.94 4.25 -8.91
N CYS A 133 15.17 3.02 -8.46
CA CYS A 133 14.70 2.57 -7.13
C CYS A 133 15.24 3.47 -6.02
N ARG A 134 16.54 3.82 -6.07
CA ARG A 134 17.16 4.72 -5.08
C ARG A 134 16.57 6.13 -5.09
N GLU A 135 16.32 6.71 -6.27
CA GLU A 135 15.69 8.04 -6.34
C GLU A 135 14.27 8.02 -5.77
N ILE A 136 13.47 6.98 -6.06
CA ILE A 136 12.12 6.87 -5.49
C ILE A 136 12.18 6.74 -3.97
N THR A 137 13.01 5.84 -3.44
CA THR A 137 13.15 5.65 -1.99
C THR A 137 13.62 6.92 -1.29
N LYS A 138 14.57 7.65 -1.88
CA LYS A 138 15.06 8.93 -1.34
C LYS A 138 13.96 10.00 -1.24
N HIS A 139 12.99 9.98 -2.16
CA HIS A 139 11.89 10.96 -2.22
C HIS A 139 10.57 10.41 -1.66
N GLN A 140 10.56 9.24 -1.02
CA GLN A 140 9.34 8.51 -0.64
C GLN A 140 8.38 9.34 0.23
N ASP A 141 8.88 9.99 1.29
CA ASP A 141 8.01 10.76 2.20
C ASP A 141 7.35 11.96 1.49
N ALA A 142 8.11 12.65 0.62
CA ALA A 142 7.60 13.76 -0.17
C ALA A 142 6.56 13.29 -1.21
N ILE A 143 6.81 12.15 -1.86
CA ILE A 143 5.86 11.52 -2.78
C ILE A 143 4.55 11.21 -2.05
N VAL A 144 4.63 10.57 -0.87
CA VAL A 144 3.46 10.22 -0.05
C VAL A 144 2.67 11.47 0.32
N GLU A 145 3.34 12.52 0.78
CA GLU A 145 2.67 13.78 1.15
C GLU A 145 1.95 14.42 -0.03
N VAL A 146 2.58 14.48 -1.21
CA VAL A 146 1.98 15.04 -2.44
C VAL A 146 0.74 14.24 -2.83
N VAL A 147 0.80 12.92 -2.81
CA VAL A 147 -0.35 12.05 -3.15
C VAL A 147 -1.50 12.25 -2.18
N VAL A 148 -1.23 12.22 -0.87
CA VAL A 148 -2.27 12.41 0.16
C VAL A 148 -2.93 13.78 0.04
N ASN A 149 -2.14 14.84 -0.19
CA ASN A 149 -2.67 16.18 -0.39
C ASN A 149 -3.52 16.27 -1.65
N ALA A 150 -3.03 15.74 -2.78
CA ALA A 150 -3.80 15.72 -4.03
C ALA A 150 -5.12 14.96 -3.86
N MET A 151 -5.10 13.77 -3.26
CA MET A 151 -6.31 12.97 -3.03
C MET A 151 -7.36 13.74 -2.18
N TYR A 152 -6.95 14.39 -1.09
CA TYR A 152 -7.88 15.10 -0.20
C TYR A 152 -8.25 16.51 -0.66
N THR A 153 -7.51 17.09 -1.60
CA THR A 153 -7.85 18.38 -2.23
C THR A 153 -8.74 18.19 -3.45
N SER A 154 -8.46 17.19 -4.29
CA SER A 154 -9.23 16.93 -5.51
C SER A 154 -10.66 16.51 -5.22
N ILE A 155 -10.92 15.83 -4.10
CA ILE A 155 -12.26 15.37 -3.71
C ILE A 155 -12.58 15.85 -2.30
N PRO A 156 -13.15 17.08 -2.16
CA PRO A 156 -13.35 17.73 -0.86
C PRO A 156 -14.19 16.92 0.13
N TYR A 157 -15.12 16.09 -0.35
CA TYR A 157 -15.98 15.30 0.52
C TYR A 157 -15.28 14.11 1.18
N TRP A 158 -14.13 13.64 0.69
CA TRP A 158 -13.37 12.60 1.40
C TRP A 158 -12.86 13.10 2.74
N ARG A 159 -12.50 14.38 2.83
CA ARG A 159 -12.16 14.99 4.11
C ARG A 159 -13.35 15.00 5.07
N VAL A 160 -14.56 15.25 4.56
CA VAL A 160 -15.79 15.17 5.36
C VAL A 160 -16.07 13.72 5.79
N ARG A 161 -15.86 12.74 4.90
CA ARG A 161 -16.14 11.33 5.16
C ARG A 161 -15.21 10.70 6.19
N TYR A 162 -13.91 10.86 5.97
CA TYR A 162 -12.90 10.08 6.67
C TYR A 162 -12.03 10.92 7.62
N GLY A 163 -12.12 12.25 7.54
CA GLY A 163 -11.39 13.17 8.41
C GLY A 163 -9.88 12.95 8.38
N ASP A 164 -9.23 13.36 9.47
CA ASP A 164 -7.77 13.26 9.60
C ASP A 164 -7.31 11.80 9.79
N THR A 165 -8.14 10.94 10.37
CA THR A 165 -7.85 9.50 10.49
C THR A 165 -7.77 8.83 9.12
N GLY A 166 -8.72 9.12 8.22
CA GLY A 166 -8.65 8.64 6.84
C GLY A 166 -7.45 9.19 6.08
N ARG A 167 -7.11 10.45 6.31
CA ARG A 167 -5.94 11.07 5.69
C ARG A 167 -4.66 10.37 6.13
N ALA A 168 -4.54 10.06 7.42
CA ALA A 168 -3.42 9.30 7.95
C ALA A 168 -3.35 7.87 7.37
N ALA A 169 -4.49 7.17 7.29
CA ALA A 169 -4.56 5.84 6.67
C ALA A 169 -4.14 5.87 5.19
N CYS A 170 -4.62 6.87 4.41
CA CYS A 170 -4.21 7.08 3.02
C CYS A 170 -2.68 7.28 2.89
N GLY A 171 -2.06 7.97 3.84
CA GLY A 171 -0.61 8.10 3.90
C GLY A 171 0.11 6.78 4.10
N ILE A 172 -0.37 5.94 5.01
CA ILE A 172 0.17 4.59 5.26
C ILE A 172 0.02 3.72 4.00
N ASP A 173 -1.16 3.71 3.38
CA ASP A 173 -1.41 2.93 2.18
C ASP A 173 -0.50 3.37 1.02
N THR A 174 -0.36 4.69 0.83
CA THR A 174 0.52 5.27 -0.19
C THR A 174 1.98 4.91 0.06
N TYR A 175 2.42 4.95 1.33
CA TYR A 175 3.77 4.54 1.71
C TYR A 175 4.06 3.08 1.30
N TYR A 176 3.12 2.17 1.54
CA TYR A 176 3.25 0.78 1.10
C TYR A 176 3.18 0.63 -0.43
N ASN A 177 2.29 1.36 -1.12
CA ASN A 177 2.23 1.36 -2.59
C ASN A 177 3.59 1.72 -3.22
N VAL A 178 4.29 2.73 -2.67
CA VAL A 178 5.65 3.10 -3.11
C VAL A 178 6.61 1.93 -2.92
N ASN A 179 6.58 1.24 -1.77
CA ASN A 179 7.47 0.10 -1.51
C ASN A 179 7.21 -1.07 -2.48
N TYR A 180 5.94 -1.41 -2.76
CA TYR A 180 5.61 -2.43 -3.76
C TYR A 180 6.07 -2.05 -5.17
N LEU A 181 5.96 -0.76 -5.52
CA LEU A 181 6.44 -0.26 -6.81
C LEU A 181 7.97 -0.35 -6.91
N VAL A 182 8.69 0.03 -5.85
CA VAL A 182 10.15 -0.11 -5.77
C VAL A 182 10.58 -1.57 -5.88
N ASP A 183 9.89 -2.50 -5.21
CA ASP A 183 10.17 -3.94 -5.32
C ASP A 183 9.94 -4.46 -6.74
N ALA A 184 8.83 -4.07 -7.37
CA ALA A 184 8.51 -4.48 -8.72
C ALA A 184 9.57 -4.00 -9.73
N LEU A 185 10.05 -2.76 -9.59
CA LEU A 185 11.13 -2.22 -10.42
C LEU A 185 12.47 -2.90 -10.13
N GLY A 186 12.83 -3.05 -8.86
CA GLY A 186 14.13 -3.55 -8.42
C GLY A 186 14.34 -5.04 -8.69
N ARG A 187 13.27 -5.82 -8.80
CA ARG A 187 13.31 -7.25 -9.15
C ARG A 187 12.84 -7.56 -10.56
N ASP A 188 12.38 -6.56 -11.32
CA ASP A 188 11.69 -6.76 -12.60
C ASP A 188 10.59 -7.83 -12.48
N ASN A 189 9.83 -7.77 -11.38
CA ASN A 189 8.82 -8.76 -11.03
C ASN A 189 7.57 -8.07 -10.51
N THR A 190 6.50 -8.08 -11.31
CA THR A 190 5.25 -7.40 -10.99
C THR A 190 4.29 -8.25 -10.16
N LYS A 191 4.59 -9.52 -9.89
CA LYS A 191 3.66 -10.42 -9.19
C LYS A 191 3.23 -9.88 -7.83
N GLY A 192 4.18 -9.41 -7.02
CA GLY A 192 3.91 -8.94 -5.66
C GLY A 192 2.98 -7.72 -5.62
N ILE A 193 3.27 -6.72 -6.46
CA ILE A 193 2.44 -5.51 -6.56
C ILE A 193 1.04 -5.80 -7.08
N LEU A 194 0.89 -6.73 -8.03
CA LEU A 194 -0.43 -7.09 -8.58
C LEU A 194 -1.29 -7.89 -7.58
N ILE A 195 -0.68 -8.77 -6.78
CA ILE A 195 -1.37 -9.44 -5.66
C ILE A 195 -1.81 -8.40 -4.64
N HIS A 196 -0.91 -7.47 -4.28
CA HIS A 196 -1.22 -6.41 -3.32
C HIS A 196 -2.38 -5.53 -3.79
N THR A 197 -2.36 -5.07 -5.04
CA THR A 197 -3.37 -4.11 -5.53
C THR A 197 -4.74 -4.75 -5.71
N ALA A 198 -4.81 -6.03 -6.08
CA ALA A 198 -6.05 -6.80 -6.09
C ALA A 198 -6.65 -6.91 -4.67
N TRP A 199 -5.85 -7.33 -3.69
CA TRP A 199 -6.29 -7.38 -2.29
C TRP A 199 -6.72 -6.01 -1.77
N MET A 200 -5.95 -4.96 -2.06
CA MET A 200 -6.23 -3.62 -1.56
C MET A 200 -7.52 -3.05 -2.14
N ARG A 201 -7.82 -3.32 -3.43
CA ARG A 201 -9.11 -2.96 -4.03
C ARG A 201 -10.27 -3.56 -3.24
N ASP A 202 -10.25 -4.87 -3.00
CA ASP A 202 -11.34 -5.56 -2.32
C ASP A 202 -11.45 -5.11 -0.85
N PHE A 203 -10.30 -4.90 -0.20
CA PHE A 203 -10.24 -4.34 1.15
C PHE A 203 -10.84 -2.94 1.23
N LEU A 204 -10.49 -2.03 0.33
CA LEU A 204 -11.03 -0.66 0.31
C LEU A 204 -12.54 -0.66 0.03
N ILE A 205 -13.01 -1.56 -0.84
CA ILE A 205 -14.45 -1.75 -1.08
C ILE A 205 -15.17 -2.18 0.18
N SER A 206 -14.62 -3.13 0.94
CA SER A 206 -15.17 -3.54 2.25
C SER A 206 -15.18 -2.41 3.29
N ARG A 207 -14.39 -1.35 3.09
CA ARG A 207 -14.35 -0.14 3.91
C ARG A 207 -15.24 0.98 3.35
N GLY A 208 -16.07 0.67 2.37
CA GLY A 208 -17.02 1.59 1.75
C GLY A 208 -16.38 2.61 0.80
N MET A 209 -15.18 2.35 0.28
CA MET A 209 -14.60 3.07 -0.87
C MET A 209 -14.97 2.35 -2.18
N CYS A 210 -14.77 3.00 -3.33
CA CYS A 210 -14.92 2.35 -4.63
C CYS A 210 -13.56 2.09 -5.28
N SER A 211 -13.49 1.20 -6.27
CA SER A 211 -12.26 0.86 -6.98
C SER A 211 -11.63 2.07 -7.68
N GLU A 212 -12.44 3.00 -8.19
CA GLU A 212 -11.97 4.22 -8.83
C GLU A 212 -11.21 5.16 -7.88
N TYR A 213 -11.52 5.15 -6.57
CA TYR A 213 -10.71 5.83 -5.55
C TYR A 213 -9.25 5.39 -5.66
N TYR A 214 -9.04 4.08 -5.73
CA TYR A 214 -7.71 3.51 -5.69
C TYR A 214 -7.00 3.63 -7.05
N ILE A 215 -7.72 3.53 -8.17
CA ILE A 215 -7.20 3.87 -9.51
C ILE A 215 -6.70 5.33 -9.56
N THR A 216 -7.48 6.25 -8.99
CA THR A 216 -7.09 7.67 -8.88
C THR A 216 -5.81 7.80 -8.05
N ALA A 217 -5.73 7.12 -6.90
CA ALA A 217 -4.54 7.14 -6.03
C ALA A 217 -3.27 6.71 -6.77
N TRP A 218 -3.34 5.65 -7.58
CA TRP A 218 -2.22 5.16 -8.39
C TRP A 218 -1.83 6.15 -9.50
N SER A 219 -2.80 6.79 -10.14
CA SER A 219 -2.54 7.80 -11.17
C SER A 219 -1.83 9.02 -10.59
N VAL A 220 -2.32 9.52 -9.45
CA VAL A 220 -1.70 10.61 -8.69
C VAL A 220 -0.30 10.21 -8.19
N LEU A 221 -0.11 8.95 -7.77
CA LEU A 221 1.20 8.43 -7.38
C LEU A 221 2.19 8.42 -8.54
N ALA A 222 1.77 8.04 -9.75
CA ALA A 222 2.63 8.13 -10.93
C ALA A 222 3.11 9.55 -11.16
N ASP A 223 2.20 10.53 -11.12
CA ASP A 223 2.54 11.94 -11.34
C ASP A 223 3.39 12.53 -10.20
N ALA A 224 3.16 12.12 -8.95
CA ALA A 224 4.01 12.51 -7.83
C ALA A 224 5.44 11.97 -7.99
N ILE A 225 5.59 10.71 -8.42
CA ILE A 225 6.90 10.10 -8.70
C ILE A 225 7.58 10.81 -9.88
N VAL A 226 6.86 11.01 -11.00
CA VAL A 226 7.39 11.59 -12.24
C VAL A 226 7.94 13.01 -12.02
N ALA A 227 7.35 13.75 -11.09
CA ALA A 227 7.75 15.11 -10.76
C ALA A 227 9.11 15.20 -10.05
N VAL A 228 9.56 14.13 -9.38
CA VAL A 228 10.80 14.14 -8.57
C VAL A 228 11.93 13.27 -9.12
N ILE A 229 11.65 12.42 -10.12
CA ILE A 229 12.67 11.56 -10.73
C ILE A 229 13.15 12.10 -12.09
N PRO A 230 14.35 11.68 -12.55
CA PRO A 230 14.84 12.02 -13.89
C PRO A 230 13.92 11.57 -15.04
N VAL A 231 13.82 12.41 -16.08
CA VAL A 231 12.90 12.25 -17.23
C VAL A 231 13.04 10.90 -17.95
N GLN A 232 14.26 10.35 -18.04
CA GLN A 232 14.50 9.07 -18.70
C GLN A 232 13.78 7.87 -18.06
N TYR A 233 13.27 8.02 -16.84
CA TYR A 233 12.55 6.98 -16.12
C TYR A 233 11.02 7.12 -16.17
N HIS A 234 10.50 8.23 -16.70
CA HIS A 234 9.08 8.56 -16.69
C HIS A 234 8.22 7.45 -17.31
N ASP A 235 8.60 6.97 -18.50
CA ASP A 235 7.88 5.91 -19.21
C ASP A 235 7.82 4.59 -18.42
N ARG A 236 8.90 4.24 -17.70
CA ARG A 236 8.97 3.00 -16.91
C ARG A 236 7.97 3.05 -15.76
N ILE A 237 7.84 4.21 -15.10
CA ILE A 237 6.84 4.43 -14.04
C ILE A 237 5.43 4.38 -14.61
N ARG A 238 5.16 5.14 -15.68
CA ARG A 238 3.81 5.19 -16.27
C ARG A 238 3.35 3.82 -16.76
N LYS A 239 4.22 3.02 -17.38
CA LYS A 239 3.90 1.65 -17.81
C LYS A 239 3.59 0.72 -16.63
N LEU A 240 4.41 0.76 -15.58
CA LEU A 240 4.17 -0.08 -14.40
C LEU A 240 2.88 0.30 -13.69
N VAL A 241 2.62 1.60 -13.51
CA VAL A 241 1.37 2.07 -12.89
C VAL A 241 0.16 1.73 -13.77
N GLN A 242 0.27 1.87 -15.10
CA GLN A 242 -0.81 1.48 -16.00
C GLN A 242 -1.13 -0.02 -15.87
N LEU A 243 -0.12 -0.89 -15.79
CA LEU A 243 -0.31 -2.31 -15.53
C LEU A 243 -1.05 -2.58 -14.21
N VAL A 244 -0.71 -1.83 -13.16
CA VAL A 244 -1.39 -1.91 -11.86
C VAL A 244 -2.85 -1.47 -11.96
N ILE A 245 -3.12 -0.37 -12.65
CA ILE A 245 -4.48 0.13 -12.91
C ILE A 245 -5.30 -0.90 -13.68
N ASP A 246 -4.73 -1.47 -14.75
CA ASP A 246 -5.40 -2.47 -15.56
C ASP A 246 -5.70 -3.76 -14.78
N ASN A 247 -4.87 -4.12 -13.81
CA ASN A 247 -5.10 -5.26 -12.92
C ASN A 247 -6.25 -5.04 -11.92
N MET A 248 -6.56 -3.79 -11.57
CA MET A 248 -7.69 -3.48 -10.68
C MET A 248 -9.02 -3.46 -11.42
N ARG A 249 -9.02 -3.28 -12.75
CA ARG A 249 -10.23 -3.25 -13.58
C ARG A 249 -10.87 -4.65 -13.66
N TYR A 250 -12.20 -4.69 -13.64
CA TYR A 250 -12.95 -5.93 -13.84
C TYR A 250 -12.78 -6.42 -15.28
N LYS A 251 -12.57 -7.74 -15.43
CA LYS A 251 -12.26 -8.38 -16.73
C LYS A 251 -13.50 -8.90 -17.48
N ALA A 252 -14.71 -8.71 -16.96
CA ALA A 252 -15.92 -9.36 -17.44
C ALA A 252 -16.66 -8.57 -18.55
N ASP A 253 -17.49 -9.28 -19.32
CA ASP A 253 -18.04 -8.85 -20.61
C ASP A 253 -19.04 -7.67 -20.51
N PHE A 254 -19.83 -7.60 -19.44
CA PHE A 254 -20.84 -6.54 -19.27
C PHE A 254 -20.26 -5.29 -18.59
N GLU A 255 -19.35 -5.49 -17.66
CA GLU A 255 -18.77 -4.46 -16.81
C GLU A 255 -17.62 -3.76 -17.54
N GLY A 256 -16.88 -4.50 -18.36
CA GLY A 256 -16.01 -3.93 -19.38
C GLY A 256 -16.79 -3.04 -20.36
N LEU A 257 -18.03 -3.41 -20.71
CA LEU A 257 -18.87 -2.58 -21.58
C LEU A 257 -19.30 -1.27 -20.90
N ILE A 258 -19.70 -1.30 -19.62
CA ILE A 258 -20.00 -0.08 -18.85
C ILE A 258 -18.75 0.80 -18.74
N LEU A 259 -17.59 0.22 -18.42
CA LEU A 259 -16.34 0.99 -18.29
C LEU A 259 -15.87 1.56 -19.64
N ASN A 260 -16.09 0.85 -20.75
CA ASN A 260 -15.79 1.34 -22.10
C ASN A 260 -16.75 2.46 -22.55
N GLN A 261 -17.99 2.46 -22.05
CA GLN A 261 -18.97 3.52 -22.32
C GLN A 261 -18.95 4.63 -21.25
N ARG A 262 -18.11 4.51 -20.22
CA ARG A 262 -18.09 5.38 -19.05
C ARG A 262 -18.10 6.85 -19.41
N ASP A 263 -17.17 7.29 -20.25
CA ASP A 263 -17.04 8.71 -20.58
C ASP A 263 -18.26 9.22 -21.35
N THR A 264 -18.89 8.36 -22.17
CA THR A 264 -20.15 8.68 -22.86
C THR A 264 -21.32 8.78 -21.88
N ILE A 265 -21.43 7.83 -20.94
CA ILE A 265 -22.46 7.85 -19.88
C ILE A 265 -22.32 9.12 -19.05
N LEU A 266 -21.11 9.45 -18.62
CA LEU A 266 -20.84 10.61 -17.78
C LEU A 266 -21.10 11.93 -18.51
N ASP A 267 -20.75 12.02 -19.79
CA ASP A 267 -21.06 13.21 -20.60
C ASP A 267 -22.58 13.39 -20.77
N GLN A 268 -23.32 12.31 -21.01
CA GLN A 268 -24.78 12.33 -21.09
C GLN A 268 -25.43 12.74 -19.75
N VAL A 269 -24.93 12.22 -18.62
CA VAL A 269 -25.40 12.60 -17.29
C VAL A 269 -25.11 14.07 -17.02
N ALA A 270 -23.91 14.56 -17.36
CA ALA A 270 -23.56 15.98 -17.23
C ALA A 270 -24.45 16.87 -18.12
N ALA A 271 -24.67 16.49 -19.38
CA ALA A 271 -25.53 17.23 -20.30
C ALA A 271 -27.00 17.27 -19.82
N ARG A 272 -27.48 16.20 -19.19
CA ARG A 272 -28.87 16.13 -18.69
C ARG A 272 -29.07 16.87 -17.38
N VAL A 273 -28.13 16.74 -16.44
CA VAL A 273 -28.30 17.21 -15.05
C VAL A 273 -27.54 18.51 -14.79
N TYR A 274 -26.25 18.54 -15.12
CA TYR A 274 -25.41 19.72 -14.87
C TYR A 274 -25.75 20.87 -15.81
N ASP A 275 -25.87 20.62 -17.12
CA ASP A 275 -26.14 21.69 -18.09
C ASP A 275 -27.52 22.35 -17.88
N GLY A 276 -28.48 21.61 -17.31
CA GLY A 276 -29.82 22.08 -16.97
C GLY A 276 -29.97 22.70 -15.58
N SER A 277 -28.94 22.66 -14.71
CA SER A 277 -29.02 23.16 -13.34
C SER A 277 -28.12 24.38 -13.10
N PRO A 278 -28.67 25.61 -13.10
CA PRO A 278 -27.93 26.81 -12.74
C PRO A 278 -27.28 26.73 -11.36
N GLY A 279 -27.93 26.07 -10.39
CA GLY A 279 -27.40 25.89 -9.05
C GLY A 279 -26.10 25.07 -9.04
N LEU A 280 -26.04 23.97 -9.80
CA LEU A 280 -24.81 23.17 -9.92
C LEU A 280 -23.67 23.97 -10.55
N LYS A 281 -23.94 24.74 -11.61
CA LYS A 281 -22.94 25.58 -12.30
C LYS A 281 -22.36 26.70 -11.43
N LEU A 282 -23.09 27.16 -10.42
CA LEU A 282 -22.59 28.16 -9.46
C LEU A 282 -21.59 27.57 -8.46
N ARG A 283 -21.62 26.26 -8.23
CA ARG A 283 -20.84 25.58 -7.18
C ARG A 283 -19.72 24.70 -7.70
N PHE A 284 -19.89 24.13 -8.89
CA PHE A 284 -18.99 23.16 -9.48
C PHE A 284 -18.66 23.53 -10.91
N THR A 285 -17.47 23.17 -11.37
CA THR A 285 -17.22 23.09 -12.80
C THR A 285 -17.87 21.82 -13.36
N ARG A 286 -18.07 21.76 -14.68
CA ARG A 286 -18.54 20.52 -15.34
C ARG A 286 -17.59 19.35 -15.08
N HIS A 287 -16.29 19.64 -14.99
CA HIS A 287 -15.27 18.64 -14.69
C HIS A 287 -15.45 18.06 -13.29
N ASP A 288 -15.59 18.91 -12.26
CA ASP A 288 -15.77 18.45 -10.88
C ASP A 288 -17.06 17.62 -10.72
N TYR A 289 -18.14 18.04 -11.37
CA TYR A 289 -19.39 17.28 -11.37
C TYR A 289 -19.24 15.91 -12.05
N SER A 290 -18.56 15.87 -13.21
CA SER A 290 -18.30 14.63 -13.93
C SER A 290 -17.42 13.68 -13.14
N GLN A 291 -16.43 14.20 -12.42
CA GLN A 291 -15.57 13.43 -11.51
C GLN A 291 -16.38 12.84 -10.34
N ASP A 292 -17.35 13.57 -9.78
CA ASP A 292 -18.25 13.00 -8.77
C ASP A 292 -19.10 11.86 -9.36
N MET A 293 -19.70 12.06 -10.53
CA MET A 293 -20.49 11.02 -11.21
C MET A 293 -19.65 9.77 -11.53
N HIS A 294 -18.37 9.96 -11.84
CA HIS A 294 -17.42 8.88 -12.08
C HIS A 294 -17.26 7.97 -10.87
N TYR A 295 -17.15 8.53 -9.65
CA TYR A 295 -17.16 7.74 -8.42
C TYR A 295 -18.49 7.03 -8.19
N ARG A 296 -19.63 7.68 -8.45
CA ARG A 296 -20.96 7.04 -8.29
C ARG A 296 -21.09 5.82 -9.19
N LEU A 297 -20.68 5.95 -10.45
CA LEU A 297 -20.66 4.85 -11.41
C LEU A 297 -19.70 3.75 -10.96
N SER A 298 -18.54 4.09 -10.37
CA SER A 298 -17.64 3.09 -9.79
C SER A 298 -18.30 2.31 -8.65
N TYR A 299 -19.02 2.95 -7.72
CA TYR A 299 -19.74 2.22 -6.67
C TYR A 299 -20.80 1.28 -7.24
N LEU A 300 -21.50 1.69 -8.31
CA LEU A 300 -22.48 0.85 -8.97
C LEU A 300 -21.80 -0.37 -9.63
N VAL A 301 -20.69 -0.17 -10.34
CA VAL A 301 -19.91 -1.25 -10.95
C VAL A 301 -19.38 -2.19 -9.88
N ASP A 302 -18.81 -1.67 -8.78
CA ASP A 302 -18.32 -2.49 -7.67
C ASP A 302 -19.45 -3.31 -7.02
N ALA A 303 -20.63 -2.71 -6.81
CA ALA A 303 -21.80 -3.40 -6.28
C ALA A 303 -22.27 -4.56 -7.17
N VAL A 304 -22.27 -4.37 -8.50
CA VAL A 304 -22.64 -5.40 -9.47
C VAL A 304 -21.57 -6.49 -9.51
N CYS A 305 -20.29 -6.13 -9.65
CA CYS A 305 -19.19 -7.08 -9.76
C CYS A 305 -18.99 -7.96 -8.51
N GLN A 306 -19.32 -7.43 -7.33
CA GLN A 306 -19.19 -8.17 -6.08
C GLN A 306 -20.50 -8.82 -5.61
N ASP A 307 -21.59 -8.67 -6.37
CA ASP A 307 -22.95 -9.09 -5.98
C ASP A 307 -23.33 -8.58 -4.57
N GLN A 308 -23.00 -7.33 -4.29
CA GLN A 308 -23.15 -6.68 -2.98
C GLN A 308 -23.83 -5.32 -3.14
N ARG A 309 -25.15 -5.31 -3.03
CA ARG A 309 -25.98 -4.09 -3.18
C ARG A 309 -25.68 -3.05 -2.09
N GLU A 310 -25.20 -3.51 -0.94
CA GLU A 310 -24.81 -2.71 0.21
C GLU A 310 -23.76 -1.66 -0.16
N ILE A 311 -22.83 -1.99 -1.07
CA ILE A 311 -21.77 -1.09 -1.53
C ILE A 311 -22.35 0.23 -2.05
N ILE A 312 -23.34 0.16 -2.94
CA ILE A 312 -23.96 1.36 -3.49
C ILE A 312 -24.93 1.98 -2.48
N THR A 313 -25.74 1.20 -1.76
CA THR A 313 -26.73 1.78 -0.82
C THR A 313 -26.07 2.53 0.33
N ASP A 314 -24.96 2.02 0.87
CA ASP A 314 -24.21 2.67 1.94
C ASP A 314 -23.57 3.97 1.45
N TYR A 315 -23.01 3.96 0.22
CA TYR A 315 -22.51 5.17 -0.40
C TYR A 315 -23.61 6.23 -0.61
N LEU A 316 -24.80 5.83 -1.08
CA LEU A 316 -25.92 6.77 -1.26
C LEU A 316 -26.42 7.34 0.06
N ASN A 317 -26.56 6.50 1.09
CA ASN A 317 -26.97 6.94 2.43
C ASN A 317 -25.96 7.90 3.04
N TRP A 318 -24.66 7.58 2.90
CA TRP A 318 -23.60 8.48 3.33
C TRP A 318 -23.62 9.80 2.56
N THR A 319 -23.73 9.75 1.23
CA THR A 319 -23.71 10.97 0.40
C THR A 319 -24.85 11.91 0.78
N ARG A 320 -26.06 11.38 1.04
CA ARG A 320 -27.20 12.17 1.56
C ARG A 320 -26.87 12.92 2.84
N GLY A 321 -26.12 12.31 3.75
CA GLY A 321 -25.68 12.95 5.00
C GLY A 321 -24.69 14.10 4.81
N VAL A 322 -23.95 14.12 3.70
CA VAL A 322 -22.94 15.16 3.42
C VAL A 322 -23.37 16.20 2.38
N LEU A 323 -24.52 16.01 1.71
CA LEU A 323 -25.08 17.00 0.78
C LEU A 323 -25.12 18.43 1.35
N PRO A 324 -25.50 18.66 2.63
CA PRO A 324 -25.51 20.00 3.20
C PRO A 324 -24.13 20.66 3.22
N HIS A 325 -23.07 19.89 3.45
CA HIS A 325 -21.69 20.39 3.43
C HIS A 325 -21.22 20.75 2.01
N LEU A 326 -21.80 20.12 0.99
CA LEU A 326 -21.53 20.39 -0.41
C LEU A 326 -22.48 21.44 -1.00
N SER A 327 -23.37 22.01 -0.18
CA SER A 327 -24.46 22.89 -0.62
C SER A 327 -25.29 22.27 -1.74
N LEU A 328 -25.43 20.94 -1.80
CA LEU A 328 -26.24 20.22 -2.78
C LEU A 328 -27.63 19.95 -2.21
N THR A 329 -28.66 20.03 -3.05
CA THR A 329 -30.02 19.63 -2.66
C THR A 329 -30.24 18.13 -2.89
N LEU A 330 -31.17 17.53 -2.15
CA LEU A 330 -31.58 16.14 -2.37
C LEU A 330 -32.13 15.93 -3.79
N SER A 331 -32.87 16.90 -4.33
CA SER A 331 -33.39 16.84 -5.70
C SER A 331 -32.29 16.80 -6.76
N GLU A 332 -31.21 17.57 -6.59
CA GLU A 332 -30.06 17.54 -7.51
C GLU A 332 -29.30 16.23 -7.41
N PHE A 333 -29.16 15.70 -6.20
CA PHE A 333 -28.55 14.39 -5.97
C PHE A 333 -29.36 13.27 -6.64
N ASP A 334 -30.66 13.22 -6.40
CA ASP A 334 -31.57 12.20 -6.95
C ASP A 334 -31.68 12.30 -8.49
N ALA A 335 -31.64 13.51 -9.06
CA ALA A 335 -31.60 13.70 -10.51
C ALA A 335 -30.34 13.08 -11.15
N GLY A 336 -29.19 13.19 -10.49
CA GLY A 336 -27.96 12.54 -10.92
C GLY A 336 -28.07 11.01 -10.91
N LEU A 337 -28.66 10.44 -9.86
CA LEU A 337 -28.89 8.99 -9.76
C LEU A 337 -29.87 8.50 -10.81
N ALA A 338 -30.98 9.22 -11.02
CA ALA A 338 -31.97 8.89 -12.03
C ALA A 338 -31.43 9.00 -13.47
N ALA A 339 -30.34 9.73 -13.69
CA ALA A 339 -29.66 9.80 -14.97
C ALA A 339 -28.66 8.65 -15.19
N LEU A 340 -28.20 8.00 -14.11
CA LEU A 340 -27.31 6.83 -14.16
C LEU A 340 -28.07 5.49 -14.25
N ALA A 341 -29.36 5.48 -13.85
CA ALA A 341 -30.25 4.32 -13.88
C ALA A 341 -30.91 4.14 -15.26
#